data_AF-A0A524N5M8-F1
#
_entry.id   AF-A0A524N5M8-F1
#
_cell.length_a   1.000
_cell.length_b   1.000
_cell.length_c   1.000
_cell.angle_alpha   90.00
_cell.angle_beta   90.00
_cell.angle_gamma   90.00
#
_symmetry.space_group_name_H-M   'P 1'
#
loop_
_entity.id
_entity.type
_entity.pdbx_description
1 polymer ?
#
loop_
_entity_poly.entity_id
_entity_poly.type
_entity_poly.pdbx_seq_one_letter_code
_entity_poly.pdbx_strand_id
1 'polypeptide(L)'
;QVARLADRLEARRIVLRLTDDARNYLADVGYDPTYGARPLKRAIQRELETELARRLVAGEIAEGSRVEVGTVDDDSRRLTFQSRLAAAA
;
A
#
# COMPACT_ATOMS: atom_id res chain seq x y z
N GLN A 1 -0.36 -12.01 9.88
CA GLN A 1 0.58 -10.91 10.06
C GLN A 1 -0.01 -9.59 9.56
N VAL A 2 -0.58 -9.55 8.34
CA VAL A 2 -1.37 -8.43 7.78
C VAL A 2 -2.33 -7.72 8.74
N ALA A 3 -3.15 -8.49 9.45
CA ALA A 3 -4.11 -7.93 10.40
C ALA A 3 -3.43 -7.09 11.49
N ARG A 4 -2.26 -7.52 11.99
CA ARG A 4 -1.52 -6.76 13.00
C ARG A 4 -0.90 -5.47 12.44
N LEU A 5 -0.59 -5.41 11.14
CA LEU A 5 -0.14 -4.13 10.57
C LEU A 5 -1.34 -3.19 10.41
N ALA A 6 -2.47 -3.68 9.91
CA ALA A 6 -3.70 -2.90 9.82
C ALA A 6 -4.10 -2.31 11.19
N ASP A 7 -4.10 -3.13 12.25
CA ASP A 7 -4.39 -2.68 13.62
C ASP A 7 -3.40 -1.60 14.10
N ARG A 8 -2.12 -1.73 13.74
CA ARG A 8 -1.08 -0.73 14.09
C ARG A 8 -1.21 0.57 13.30
N LEU A 9 -1.71 0.51 12.07
CA LEU A 9 -1.97 1.69 11.24
C LEU A 9 -3.21 2.46 11.74
N GLU A 10 -4.26 1.73 12.12
CA GLU A 10 -5.47 2.31 12.73
C GLU A 10 -5.14 2.99 14.06
N ALA A 11 -4.33 2.36 14.91
CA ALA A 11 -3.87 2.96 16.17
C ALA A 11 -3.12 4.29 15.96
N ARG A 12 -2.53 4.52 14.77
CA ARG A 12 -1.78 5.72 14.40
C ARG A 12 -2.58 6.72 13.55
N ARG A 13 -3.89 6.49 13.38
CA ARG A 13 -4.81 7.31 12.57
C ARG A 13 -4.33 7.49 11.12
N ILE A 14 -3.64 6.50 10.56
CA ILE A 14 -3.13 6.57 9.19
C ILE A 14 -4.23 6.12 8.23
N VAL A 15 -4.56 6.96 7.26
CA VAL A 15 -5.57 6.65 6.23
C VAL A 15 -4.88 6.20 4.96
N LEU A 16 -5.04 4.94 4.59
CA LEU A 16 -4.52 4.40 3.33
C LEU A 16 -5.57 4.50 2.22
N ARG A 17 -5.21 5.10 1.08
CA ARG A 17 -6.05 5.17 -0.11
C ARG A 17 -5.31 4.57 -1.30
N LEU A 18 -5.93 3.59 -1.96
CA LEU A 18 -5.43 3.07 -3.24
C LEU A 18 -6.19 3.73 -4.38
N THR A 19 -5.44 4.23 -5.36
CA THR A 19 -5.98 4.65 -6.66
C THR A 19 -6.44 3.44 -7.47
N ASP A 20 -7.30 3.67 -8.47
CA ASP A 20 -7.79 2.60 -9.34
C ASP A 20 -6.65 1.96 -10.15
N ASP A 21 -5.67 2.74 -10.59
CA ASP A 21 -4.48 2.24 -11.29
C ASP A 21 -3.64 1.33 -10.39
N ALA A 22 -3.48 1.69 -9.11
CA ALA A 22 -2.81 0.84 -8.13
C ALA A 22 -3.57 -0.47 -7.87
N ARG A 23 -4.91 -0.44 -7.88
CA ARG A 23 -5.73 -1.65 -7.76
C ARG A 23 -5.56 -2.55 -8.98
N ASN A 24 -5.56 -1.99 -10.17
CA ASN A 24 -5.38 -2.72 -11.42
C ASN A 24 -3.98 -3.33 -11.50
N TYR A 25 -2.93 -2.58 -11.18
CA TYR A 25 -1.57 -3.11 -11.11
C TYR A 25 -1.44 -4.26 -10.11
N LEU A 26 -1.99 -4.09 -8.90
CA LEU A 26 -1.97 -5.15 -7.90
C LEU A 26 -2.74 -6.38 -8.39
N ALA A 27 -3.87 -6.20 -9.08
CA ALA A 27 -4.61 -7.27 -9.71
C ALA A 27 -3.77 -7.99 -10.77
N ASP A 28 -3.09 -7.26 -11.66
CA ASP A 28 -2.25 -7.82 -12.72
C ASP A 28 -1.06 -8.61 -12.15
N VAL A 29 -0.32 -8.04 -11.20
CA VAL A 29 0.84 -8.71 -10.56
C VAL A 29 0.39 -9.85 -9.65
N GLY A 30 -0.81 -9.75 -9.10
CA GLY A 30 -1.41 -10.76 -8.25
C GLY A 30 -2.16 -11.87 -8.97
N TYR A 31 -2.35 -11.74 -10.28
CA TYR A 31 -3.08 -12.69 -11.11
C TYR A 31 -2.12 -13.75 -11.65
N ASP A 32 -2.17 -14.95 -11.08
CA ASP A 32 -1.53 -16.12 -11.67
C ASP A 32 -2.64 -16.99 -12.29
N PRO A 33 -2.62 -17.23 -13.62
CA PRO A 33 -3.65 -18.03 -14.31
C PRO A 33 -3.73 -19.48 -13.78
N THR A 34 -2.68 -19.97 -13.12
CA THR A 34 -2.62 -21.31 -12.52
C THR A 34 -3.21 -21.35 -11.10
N TYR A 35 -3.15 -20.25 -10.35
CA TYR A 35 -3.50 -20.20 -8.91
C TYR A 35 -4.68 -19.26 -8.56
N GLY A 36 -5.27 -18.58 -9.55
CA GLY A 36 -6.37 -17.62 -9.33
C GLY A 36 -5.93 -16.42 -8.49
N ALA A 37 -6.82 -15.83 -7.67
CA ALA A 37 -6.52 -14.66 -6.84
C ALA A 37 -5.71 -14.97 -5.54
N ARG A 38 -5.19 -16.19 -5.35
CA ARG A 38 -4.36 -16.53 -4.18
C ARG A 38 -2.97 -15.86 -4.13
N PRO A 39 -2.27 -15.62 -5.25
CA PRO A 39 -1.03 -14.82 -5.28
C PRO A 39 -1.29 -13.34 -5.01
N LEU A 40 -2.47 -12.81 -5.35
CA LEU A 40 -2.86 -11.41 -5.12
C LEU A 40 -2.67 -10.97 -3.68
N LYS A 41 -3.10 -11.80 -2.72
CA LYS A 41 -2.91 -11.50 -1.30
C LYS A 41 -1.44 -11.44 -0.89
N ARG A 42 -0.56 -12.19 -1.55
CA ARG A 42 0.90 -12.17 -1.30
C ARG A 42 1.59 -11.02 -2.01
N ALA A 43 1.19 -10.69 -3.23
CA ALA A 43 1.66 -9.50 -3.95
C ALA A 43 1.32 -8.23 -3.17
N ILE A 44 0.08 -8.09 -2.70
CA ILE A 44 -0.33 -6.98 -1.83
C ILE A 44 0.51 -6.92 -0.55
N GLN A 45 0.77 -8.05 0.12
CA GLN A 45 1.61 -8.05 1.33
C GLN A 45 3.06 -7.59 1.05
N ARG A 46 3.67 -8.10 -0.02
CA ARG A 46 5.07 -7.74 -0.32
C ARG A 46 5.18 -6.30 -0.82
N GLU A 47 4.39 -5.94 -1.83
CA GLU A 47 4.51 -4.65 -2.51
C GLU A 47 3.93 -3.50 -1.71
N LEU A 48 2.84 -3.74 -0.97
CA LEU A 48 2.14 -2.69 -0.22
C LEU A 48 2.51 -2.69 1.27
N GLU A 49 2.31 -3.84 1.94
CA GLU A 49 2.44 -3.90 3.40
C GLU A 49 3.89 -3.72 3.87
N THR A 50 4.84 -4.36 3.17
CA THR A 50 6.27 -4.28 3.53
C THR A 50 6.81 -2.88 3.29
N GLU A 51 6.46 -2.24 2.17
CA GLU A 51 6.94 -0.88 1.89
C GLU A 51 6.30 0.18 2.78
N LEU A 52 5.01 0.07 3.09
CA LEU A 52 4.39 0.93 4.09
C LEU A 52 5.08 0.80 5.44
N ALA A 53 5.34 -0.42 5.90
CA ALA A 53 6.03 -0.65 7.16
C ALA A 53 7.45 -0.06 7.16
N ARG A 54 8.19 -0.20 6.05
CA ARG A 54 9.53 0.37 5.89
C ARG A 54 9.51 1.89 6.00
N ARG A 55 8.61 2.56 5.28
CA ARG A 55 8.45 4.02 5.28
C ARG A 55 7.98 4.57 6.63
N LEU A 56 7.14 3.81 7.33
CA LEU A 56 6.73 4.10 8.71
C LEU A 56 7.91 4.06 9.68
N VAL A 57 8.74 3.02 9.60
CA VAL A 57 9.94 2.90 10.44
C VAL A 57 10.97 3.97 10.07
N ALA A 58 11.06 4.36 8.80
CA ALA A 58 11.92 5.43 8.34
C ALA A 58 11.45 6.85 8.74
N GLY A 59 10.21 6.99 9.24
CA GLY A 59 9.63 8.28 9.62
C GLY A 59 9.11 9.11 8.43
N GLU A 60 9.00 8.53 7.23
CA GLU A 60 8.44 9.20 6.04
C GLU A 60 6.92 9.38 6.13
N ILE A 61 6.26 8.51 6.91
CA ILE A 61 4.81 8.54 7.14
C ILE A 61 4.59 8.91 8.61
N ALA A 62 4.09 10.12 8.83
CA ALA A 62 3.75 10.61 10.17
C ALA A 62 2.37 10.10 10.61
N GLU A 63 2.15 10.08 11.92
CA GLU A 63 0.84 9.74 12.49
C GLU A 63 -0.23 10.76 12.06
N GLY A 64 -1.46 10.29 11.83
CA GLY A 64 -2.52 11.13 11.26
C GLY A 64 -2.35 11.47 9.77
N SER A 65 -1.35 10.92 9.09
CA SER A 65 -1.17 11.15 7.65
C SER A 65 -2.15 10.32 6.81
N ARG A 66 -2.51 10.88 5.66
CA ARG A 66 -3.14 10.13 4.58
C ARG A 66 -2.06 9.70 3.59
N VAL A 67 -2.00 8.39 3.35
CA VAL A 67 -1.09 7.79 2.37
C VAL A 67 -1.90 7.41 1.14
N GLU A 68 -1.58 8.01 0.00
CA GLU A 68 -2.13 7.66 -1.30
C GLU A 68 -1.15 6.77 -2.05
N VAL A 69 -1.66 5.64 -2.55
CA VAL A 69 -0.90 4.63 -3.27
C VAL A 69 -1.29 4.71 -4.74
N GLY A 70 -0.29 5.02 -5.57
CA GLY A 70 -0.40 5.10 -7.01
C GLY A 70 0.46 4.05 -7.69
N THR A 71 0.51 4.14 -9.02
CA THR A 71 1.45 3.42 -9.87
C THR A 71 2.16 4.44 -10.76
N VAL A 72 3.36 4.11 -11.22
CA VAL A 72 3.94 4.80 -12.37
C VAL A 72 3.56 4.05 -13.64
N ASP A 73 3.09 4.80 -14.63
CA ASP A 73 2.80 4.33 -15.97
C ASP A 73 4.09 4.36 -16.81
N ASP A 74 5.06 3.54 -16.41
CA ASP A 74 6.37 3.41 -17.05
C ASP A 74 6.74 1.92 -17.08
N ASP A 75 7.67 1.51 -17.95
CA ASP A 75 8.04 0.10 -18.21
C ASP A 75 8.42 -0.68 -16.94
N SER A 76 8.79 0.03 -15.88
CA SER A 76 9.16 -0.55 -14.58
C SER A 76 7.99 -0.94 -13.67
N ARG A 77 6.72 -0.68 -14.07
CA ARG A 77 5.46 -0.88 -13.30
C ARG A 77 5.66 -1.10 -11.79
N ARG A 78 5.76 -0.02 -11.03
CA ARG A 78 5.99 -0.05 -9.57
C ARG A 78 4.95 0.78 -8.83
N LEU A 79 4.67 0.41 -7.57
CA LEU A 79 3.84 1.21 -6.68
C LEU A 79 4.56 2.48 -6.24
N THR A 80 3.81 3.57 -6.11
CA THR A 80 4.26 4.81 -5.52
C THR A 80 3.47 5.13 -4.27
N PHE A 81 4.12 5.77 -3.30
CA PHE A 81 3.53 6.10 -2.01
C PHE A 81 3.70 7.59 -1.78
N GLN A 82 2.57 8.29 -1.62
CA GLN A 82 2.53 9.71 -1.34
C GLN A 82 1.88 9.91 0.03
N SER A 83 2.66 10.41 0.99
CA SER A 83 2.18 10.72 2.33
C SER A 83 1.89 12.21 2.44
N ARG A 84 0.70 12.57 2.93
CA ARG A 84 0.35 13.94 3.28
C ARG A 84 -0.24 13.95 4.68
N LEU A 85 0.28 14.81 5.55
CA LEU A 85 -0.33 15.09 6.86
C LEU A 85 -1.78 15.54 6.62
N ALA A 86 -2.74 14.84 7.23
CA ALA A 86 -4.10 15.37 7.25
C ALA A 86 -4.05 16.66 8.06
N ALA A 87 -4.36 17.79 7.43
CA ALA A 87 -4.49 19.05 8.14
C ALA A 87 -5.49 18.83 9.28
N ALA A 88 -5.07 19.13 10.51
CA ALA A 88 -5.95 19.15 11.66
C ALA A 88 -7.06 20.17 11.35
N ALA A 89 -8.24 19.66 10.99
CA ALA A 89 -9.46 20.44 10.89
C ALA A 89 -10.06 20.60 12.28
#